data_AF-A0A397XQ83-F1
#
_entry.id   AF-A0A397XQ83-F1
#
_cell.length_a   1.000
_cell.length_b   1.000
_cell.length_c   1.000
_cell.angle_alpha   90.00
_cell.angle_beta   90.00
_cell.angle_gamma   90.00
#
_symmetry.space_group_name_H-M   'P 1'
#
loop_
_entity.id
_entity.type
_entity.pdbx_description
1 polymer ?
#
loop_
_entity_poly.entity_id
_entity_poly.type
_entity_poly.pdbx_seq_one_letter_code
_entity_poly.pdbx_strand_id
1 'polypeptide(L)'
;MDVSEDLARDYPPRLYPEGASIFENKSINTNSHFSEIPRLRQAIGIDVQLRVYKKEIWSLVVDQPLRFSLIEFGEITGLNTNPLPEESFESDPENYKALWELLKVPLGYGPKFVELIEALTECPFWSADQRKWYGLLFLQAIGLYGLHHNCRIPFESAKRIFNDDALMTYPWGRTAYEFLVDSIKK
;
A
#
# COMPACT_ATOMS: atom_id res chain seq x y z
N MET A 1 -16.96 14.41 38.15
CA MET A 1 -17.42 14.32 36.75
C MET A 1 -16.31 14.90 35.92
N ASP A 2 -15.54 14.01 35.31
CA ASP A 2 -14.33 14.35 34.55
C ASP A 2 -14.77 14.53 33.10
N VAL A 3 -14.78 15.78 32.63
CA VAL A 3 -15.08 16.11 31.23
C VAL A 3 -13.73 16.29 30.56
N SER A 4 -13.28 15.28 29.82
CA SER A 4 -12.07 15.38 29.02
C SER A 4 -12.25 16.46 27.96
N GLU A 5 -11.48 17.54 28.06
CA GLU A 5 -11.36 18.58 27.06
C GLU A 5 -10.80 18.00 25.76
N ASP A 6 -11.68 17.62 24.83
CA ASP A 6 -11.36 17.55 23.42
C ASP A 6 -11.12 18.98 22.92
N LEU A 7 -9.89 19.48 23.12
CA LEU A 7 -9.42 20.68 22.45
C LEU A 7 -9.49 20.43 20.93
N ALA A 8 -10.49 21.04 20.30
CA ALA A 8 -10.62 21.14 18.86
C ALA A 8 -9.32 21.70 18.27
N ARG A 9 -8.48 20.81 17.75
CA ARG A 9 -7.34 21.20 16.91
C ARG A 9 -7.92 21.63 15.57
N ASP A 10 -8.02 22.95 15.38
CA ASP A 10 -8.37 23.55 14.10
C ASP A 10 -7.34 23.15 13.05
N TYR A 11 -7.70 22.16 12.23
CA TYR A 11 -6.89 21.76 11.10
C TYR A 11 -7.13 22.73 9.92
N PRO A 12 -6.08 23.13 9.18
CA PRO A 12 -6.20 24.09 8.09
C PRO A 12 -6.90 23.54 6.82
N PRO A 13 -7.30 24.44 5.89
CA PRO A 13 -8.06 24.09 4.67
C PRO A 13 -7.24 23.31 3.63
N ARG A 14 -7.95 22.69 2.66
CA ARG A 14 -7.36 21.84 1.60
C ARG A 14 -6.32 22.61 0.77
N LEU A 15 -5.23 21.94 0.36
CA LEU A 15 -4.23 22.50 -0.56
C LEU A 15 -4.76 22.67 -1.98
N TYR A 16 -5.72 21.83 -2.39
CA TYR A 16 -6.40 21.93 -3.68
C TYR A 16 -7.93 21.95 -3.46
N PRO A 17 -8.67 22.78 -4.23
CA PRO A 17 -10.11 22.62 -4.37
C PRO A 17 -10.47 21.19 -4.80
N GLU A 18 -11.63 20.70 -4.38
CA GLU A 18 -12.13 19.38 -4.78
C GLU A 18 -12.18 19.28 -6.31
N GLY A 19 -11.41 18.35 -6.89
CA GLY A 19 -11.29 18.15 -8.35
C GLY A 19 -10.26 19.01 -9.09
N ALA A 20 -9.36 19.74 -8.40
CA ALA A 20 -8.39 20.66 -9.02
C ALA A 20 -6.93 20.15 -9.02
N SER A 21 -6.72 18.83 -8.99
CA SER A 21 -5.37 18.25 -8.90
C SER A 21 -4.56 18.44 -10.18
N ILE A 22 -3.40 19.08 -10.06
CA ILE A 22 -2.51 19.48 -11.17
C ILE A 22 -1.67 18.35 -11.76
N PHE A 23 -1.93 17.09 -11.40
CA PHE A 23 -1.07 15.94 -11.73
C PHE A 23 -1.67 14.99 -12.77
N GLU A 24 -2.44 15.50 -13.73
CA GLU A 24 -3.05 14.69 -14.82
C GLU A 24 -2.04 13.89 -15.68
N ASN A 25 -0.72 14.07 -15.51
CA ASN A 25 0.31 13.40 -16.33
C ASN A 25 1.57 12.94 -15.58
N LYS A 26 1.52 12.62 -14.28
CA LYS A 26 2.72 12.13 -13.56
C LYS A 26 2.51 10.76 -12.92
N SER A 27 3.03 9.76 -13.61
CA SER A 27 3.24 8.39 -13.13
C SER A 27 4.14 8.37 -11.88
N ILE A 28 3.75 7.61 -10.86
CA ILE A 28 4.64 7.21 -9.76
C ILE A 28 5.33 5.90 -10.15
N ASN A 29 6.62 5.98 -10.48
CA ASN A 29 7.65 5.18 -9.79
C ASN A 29 9.07 5.60 -10.21
N THR A 30 10.02 5.53 -9.28
CA THR A 30 11.23 4.66 -9.31
C THR A 30 12.34 5.21 -8.40
N ASN A 31 12.82 4.39 -7.46
CA ASN A 31 14.02 4.58 -6.61
C ASN A 31 13.96 5.41 -5.30
N SER A 32 12.84 5.48 -4.59
CA SER A 32 12.86 6.00 -3.21
C SER A 32 13.35 4.94 -2.22
N HIS A 33 14.61 5.00 -1.80
CA HIS A 33 15.10 4.19 -0.67
C HIS A 33 14.71 4.85 0.66
N PHE A 34 14.25 4.06 1.64
CA PHE A 34 14.03 4.53 3.02
C PHE A 34 15.29 5.20 3.63
N SER A 35 16.48 4.91 3.10
CA SER A 35 17.74 5.57 3.45
C SER A 35 17.86 7.04 3.04
N GLU A 36 16.99 7.54 2.16
CA GLU A 36 16.95 8.95 1.77
C GLU A 36 16.09 9.78 2.72
N ILE A 37 15.28 9.15 3.58
CA ILE A 37 14.42 9.83 4.56
C ILE A 37 15.25 10.74 5.51
N PRO A 38 16.42 10.33 6.04
CA PRO A 38 17.27 11.23 6.82
C PRO A 38 17.73 12.49 6.06
N ARG A 39 18.08 12.36 4.77
CA ARG A 39 18.48 13.51 3.93
C ARG A 39 17.29 14.42 3.62
N LEU A 40 16.12 13.82 3.37
CA LEU A 40 14.87 14.53 3.22
C LEU A 40 14.55 15.34 4.49
N ARG A 41 14.69 14.74 5.69
CA ARG A 41 14.52 15.42 6.98
C ARG A 41 15.53 16.57 7.18
N GLN A 42 16.76 16.40 6.70
CA GLN A 42 17.76 17.46 6.78
C GLN A 42 17.46 18.64 5.82
N ALA A 43 16.93 18.35 4.63
CA ALA A 43 16.57 19.37 3.64
C ALA A 43 15.26 20.09 3.96
N ILE A 44 14.28 19.37 4.54
CA ILE A 44 12.92 19.85 4.80
C ILE A 44 12.76 20.38 6.24
N GLY A 45 13.78 20.29 7.08
CA GLY A 45 13.72 20.76 8.46
C GLY A 45 13.18 19.71 9.43
N ILE A 46 13.51 19.89 10.71
CA ILE A 46 13.45 18.88 11.78
C ILE A 46 12.02 18.42 12.13
N ASP A 47 10.98 19.11 11.69
CA ASP A 47 9.62 18.94 12.21
C ASP A 47 8.67 18.17 11.28
N VAL A 48 9.11 17.04 10.71
CA VAL A 48 8.17 16.08 10.09
C VAL A 48 7.44 15.30 11.19
N GLN A 49 6.33 15.84 11.68
CA GLN A 49 5.41 15.15 12.60
C GLN A 49 4.24 14.56 11.82
N LEU A 50 4.19 13.22 11.72
CA LEU A 50 3.06 12.51 11.11
C LEU A 50 2.00 12.16 12.15
N ARG A 51 0.74 12.44 11.83
CA ARG A 51 -0.43 12.00 12.60
C ARG A 51 -1.51 11.50 11.67
N VAL A 52 -2.26 10.51 12.12
CA VAL A 52 -3.51 10.13 11.45
C VAL A 52 -4.68 10.72 12.21
N TYR A 53 -5.54 11.44 11.50
CA TYR A 53 -6.81 11.94 12.02
C TYR A 53 -7.91 11.72 10.98
N LYS A 54 -9.05 11.13 11.38
CA LYS A 54 -10.20 10.82 10.48
C LYS A 54 -9.81 10.13 9.14
N LYS A 55 -8.82 9.22 9.18
CA LYS A 55 -8.24 8.55 8.00
C LYS A 55 -7.50 9.48 7.02
N GLU A 56 -7.12 10.68 7.43
CA GLU A 56 -6.19 11.55 6.72
C GLU A 56 -4.83 11.50 7.41
N ILE A 57 -3.76 11.52 6.60
CA ILE A 57 -2.38 11.68 7.07
C ILE A 57 -2.09 13.17 7.11
N TRP A 58 -1.71 13.65 8.28
CA TRP A 58 -1.30 15.03 8.51
C TRP A 58 0.19 15.04 8.82
N SER A 59 0.95 15.86 8.10
CA SER A 59 2.38 16.09 8.35
C SER A 59 2.61 17.57 8.63
N LEU A 60 3.42 17.92 9.62
CA LEU A 60 4.03 19.25 9.67
C LEU A 60 5.31 19.22 8.80
N VAL A 61 5.59 20.26 8.03
CA VAL A 61 6.79 20.37 7.17
C VAL A 61 7.21 21.83 7.16
N VAL A 62 8.37 22.20 7.73
CA VAL A 62 8.81 23.61 7.90
C VAL A 62 7.68 24.47 8.51
N ASP A 63 7.06 23.99 9.60
CA ASP A 63 5.89 24.61 10.24
C ASP A 63 4.65 24.76 9.34
N GLN A 64 4.66 24.20 8.14
CA GLN A 64 3.51 24.15 7.24
C GLN A 64 2.80 22.79 7.36
N PRO A 65 1.51 22.79 7.74
CA PRO A 65 0.72 21.56 7.77
C PRO A 65 0.38 21.11 6.34
N LEU A 66 0.87 19.93 6.00
CA LEU A 66 0.53 19.16 4.81
C LEU A 66 -0.56 18.15 5.18
N ARG A 67 -1.67 18.18 4.45
CA ARG A 67 -2.71 17.17 4.52
C ARG A 67 -2.59 16.21 3.34
N PHE A 68 -2.75 14.93 3.62
CA PHE A 68 -2.68 13.87 2.63
C PHE A 68 -3.78 12.83 2.89
N SER A 69 -4.80 12.86 2.04
CA SER A 69 -6.02 12.07 2.09
C SER A 69 -6.01 10.95 1.06
N LEU A 70 -7.00 10.07 1.12
CA LEU A 70 -7.20 9.01 0.12
C LEU A 70 -7.38 9.57 -1.31
N ILE A 71 -8.02 10.74 -1.43
CA ILE A 71 -8.25 11.37 -2.74
C ILE A 71 -6.92 11.81 -3.32
N GLU A 72 -6.13 12.57 -2.54
CA GLU A 72 -4.78 13.01 -2.95
C GLU A 72 -3.87 11.81 -3.24
N PHE A 73 -3.99 10.71 -2.48
CA PHE A 73 -3.27 9.46 -2.78
C PHE A 73 -3.66 8.85 -4.14
N GLY A 74 -4.96 8.75 -4.43
CA GLY A 74 -5.46 8.25 -5.71
C GLY A 74 -5.01 9.12 -6.88
N GLU A 75 -5.07 10.44 -6.74
CA GLU A 75 -4.64 11.39 -7.77
C GLU A 75 -3.15 11.29 -8.09
N ILE A 76 -2.29 11.20 -7.07
CA ILE A 76 -0.84 11.10 -7.31
C ILE A 76 -0.50 9.71 -7.89
N THR A 77 -1.10 8.64 -7.36
CA THR A 77 -0.73 7.26 -7.76
C THR A 77 -1.38 6.81 -9.06
N GLY A 78 -2.49 7.43 -9.46
CA GLY A 78 -3.36 6.94 -10.53
C GLY A 78 -4.04 5.61 -10.21
N LEU A 79 -3.93 5.11 -8.97
CA LEU A 79 -4.52 3.84 -8.57
C LEU A 79 -6.00 4.02 -8.24
N ASN A 80 -6.80 2.98 -8.53
CA ASN A 80 -8.22 2.94 -8.20
C ASN A 80 -8.43 3.06 -6.68
N THR A 81 -9.18 4.09 -6.24
CA THR A 81 -9.54 4.35 -4.83
C THR A 81 -11.03 4.11 -4.52
N ASN A 82 -11.74 3.40 -5.40
CA ASN A 82 -13.14 3.03 -5.19
C ASN A 82 -13.32 2.23 -3.88
N PRO A 83 -14.55 2.13 -3.35
CA PRO A 83 -14.84 1.28 -2.20
C PRO A 83 -14.34 -0.15 -2.40
N LEU A 84 -13.89 -0.78 -1.31
CA LEU A 84 -13.55 -2.20 -1.34
C LEU A 84 -14.79 -3.02 -1.69
N PRO A 85 -14.67 -4.10 -2.47
CA PRO A 85 -15.79 -5.00 -2.73
C PRO A 85 -16.29 -5.59 -1.40
N GLU A 86 -17.62 -5.68 -1.24
CA GLU A 86 -18.25 -6.29 -0.07
C GLU A 86 -18.11 -7.82 -0.08
N GLU A 87 -18.06 -8.42 -1.27
CA GLU A 87 -17.92 -9.86 -1.46
C GLU A 87 -16.44 -10.30 -1.44
N SER A 88 -16.17 -11.44 -0.79
CA SER A 88 -14.87 -12.08 -0.85
C SER A 88 -14.58 -12.60 -2.26
N PHE A 89 -13.33 -12.50 -2.69
CA PHE A 89 -12.93 -13.00 -3.98
C PHE A 89 -12.45 -14.44 -3.86
N GLU A 90 -13.05 -15.34 -4.65
CA GLU A 90 -12.63 -16.73 -4.75
C GLU A 90 -11.84 -16.96 -6.04
N SER A 91 -10.59 -17.37 -5.90
CA SER A 91 -9.75 -17.84 -6.99
C SER A 91 -9.87 -19.35 -7.16
N ASP A 92 -9.46 -19.87 -8.32
CA ASP A 92 -9.33 -21.32 -8.53
C ASP A 92 -8.47 -21.97 -7.42
N PRO A 93 -9.03 -22.91 -6.65
CA PRO A 93 -8.32 -23.57 -5.57
C PRO A 93 -7.04 -24.30 -5.98
N GLU A 94 -7.01 -24.85 -7.19
CA GLU A 94 -5.88 -25.63 -7.66
C GLU A 94 -4.68 -24.72 -7.96
N ASN A 95 -4.94 -23.57 -8.58
CA ASN A 95 -3.89 -22.59 -8.91
C ASN A 95 -3.25 -21.99 -7.67
N TYR A 96 -4.04 -21.55 -6.68
CA TYR A 96 -3.47 -20.97 -5.47
C TYR A 96 -2.71 -22.02 -4.65
N LYS A 97 -3.24 -23.25 -4.53
CA LYS A 97 -2.59 -24.32 -3.79
C LYS A 97 -1.23 -24.68 -4.40
N ALA A 98 -1.15 -24.77 -5.72
CA ALA A 98 0.09 -25.08 -6.43
C ALA A 98 1.17 -24.02 -6.19
N LEU A 99 0.83 -22.73 -6.31
CA LEU A 99 1.82 -21.66 -6.09
C LEU A 99 2.23 -21.54 -4.62
N TRP A 100 1.31 -21.76 -3.68
CA TRP A 100 1.60 -21.73 -2.24
C TRP A 100 2.55 -22.84 -1.82
N GLU A 101 2.41 -24.03 -2.41
CA GLU A 101 3.32 -25.15 -2.18
C GLU A 101 4.75 -24.82 -2.65
N LEU A 102 4.88 -24.21 -3.84
CA LEU A 102 6.18 -23.74 -4.35
C LEU A 102 6.83 -22.69 -3.43
N LEU A 103 6.02 -21.78 -2.88
CA LEU A 103 6.46 -20.74 -1.95
C LEU A 103 6.61 -21.23 -0.51
N LYS A 104 6.23 -22.48 -0.21
CA LYS A 104 6.22 -23.08 1.14
C LYS A 104 5.36 -22.28 2.14
N VAL A 105 4.24 -21.74 1.67
CA VAL A 105 3.32 -20.90 2.45
C VAL A 105 2.15 -21.75 2.96
N PRO A 106 1.75 -21.63 4.24
CA PRO A 106 0.56 -22.30 4.75
C PRO A 106 -0.70 -21.86 3.98
N LEU A 107 -1.61 -22.81 3.69
CA LEU A 107 -2.90 -22.49 3.07
C LEU A 107 -3.70 -21.52 3.95
N GLY A 108 -4.37 -20.56 3.31
CA GLY A 108 -5.15 -19.52 4.01
C GLY A 108 -4.37 -18.27 4.43
N TYR A 109 -3.07 -18.20 4.15
CA TYR A 109 -2.23 -17.04 4.47
C TYR A 109 -1.59 -16.45 3.22
N GLY A 110 -1.40 -15.14 3.12
CA GLY A 110 -0.55 -14.60 2.05
C GLY A 110 0.95 -14.83 2.33
N PRO A 111 1.79 -14.80 1.29
CA PRO A 111 3.23 -14.97 1.44
C PRO A 111 3.86 -13.79 2.21
N LYS A 112 4.91 -14.07 2.97
CA LYS A 112 5.83 -13.07 3.52
C LYS A 112 6.83 -12.63 2.46
N PHE A 113 7.37 -11.43 2.64
CA PHE A 113 8.45 -10.98 1.78
C PHE A 113 9.70 -11.89 1.86
N VAL A 114 10.03 -12.44 3.03
CA VAL A 114 11.14 -13.43 3.13
C VAL A 114 10.87 -14.70 2.32
N GLU A 115 9.65 -15.25 2.36
CA GLU A 115 9.23 -16.43 1.60
C GLU A 115 9.33 -16.13 0.08
N LEU A 116 8.98 -14.90 -0.33
CA LEU A 116 9.16 -14.43 -1.70
C LEU A 116 10.64 -14.35 -2.12
N ILE A 117 11.52 -13.81 -1.27
CA ILE A 117 12.96 -13.71 -1.55
C ILE A 117 13.61 -15.11 -1.67
N GLU A 118 13.26 -16.03 -0.78
CA GLU A 118 13.79 -17.41 -0.80
C GLU A 118 13.44 -18.14 -2.11
N ALA A 119 12.29 -17.84 -2.71
CA ALA A 119 11.86 -18.45 -3.96
C ALA A 119 12.58 -17.91 -5.22
N LEU A 120 13.39 -16.85 -5.11
CA LEU A 120 14.08 -16.26 -6.27
C LEU A 120 15.03 -17.24 -6.97
N THR A 121 15.59 -18.21 -6.24
CA THR A 121 16.51 -19.22 -6.80
C THR A 121 15.78 -20.29 -7.59
N GLU A 122 14.52 -20.58 -7.24
CA GLU A 122 13.71 -21.64 -7.83
C GLU A 122 12.81 -21.10 -8.95
N CYS A 123 12.42 -19.82 -8.88
CA CYS A 123 11.49 -19.21 -9.83
C CYS A 123 11.88 -19.32 -11.32
N PRO A 124 13.17 -19.38 -11.73
CA PRO A 124 13.53 -19.58 -13.14
C PRO A 124 13.06 -20.92 -13.71
N PHE A 125 12.82 -21.93 -12.87
CA PHE A 125 12.39 -23.26 -13.28
C PHE A 125 10.86 -23.44 -13.31
N TRP A 126 10.10 -22.41 -12.92
CA TRP A 126 8.64 -22.46 -12.87
C TRP A 126 7.99 -22.19 -14.23
N SER A 127 6.71 -22.53 -14.36
CA SER A 127 5.92 -22.24 -15.56
C SER A 127 5.82 -20.73 -15.82
N ALA A 128 5.43 -20.35 -17.04
CA ALA A 128 5.21 -18.94 -17.37
C ALA A 128 4.15 -18.28 -16.47
N ASP A 129 3.04 -18.98 -16.22
CA ASP A 129 1.96 -18.48 -15.38
C ASP A 129 2.40 -18.35 -13.92
N GLN A 130 3.12 -19.35 -13.37
CA GLN A 130 3.67 -19.29 -12.03
C GLN A 130 4.63 -18.11 -11.85
N ARG A 131 5.50 -17.85 -12.84
CA ARG A 131 6.40 -16.68 -12.82
C ARG A 131 5.64 -15.36 -12.92
N LYS A 132 4.57 -15.28 -13.71
CA LYS A 132 3.67 -14.11 -13.77
C LYS A 132 3.06 -13.84 -12.40
N TRP A 133 2.40 -14.84 -11.80
CA TRP A 133 1.77 -14.72 -10.50
C TRP A 133 2.76 -14.34 -9.40
N TYR A 134 3.94 -14.95 -9.40
CA TYR A 134 5.03 -14.61 -8.50
C TYR A 134 5.52 -13.16 -8.66
N GLY A 135 5.70 -12.69 -9.90
CA GLY A 135 6.04 -11.29 -10.17
C GLY A 135 4.97 -10.31 -9.65
N LEU A 136 3.69 -10.67 -9.77
CA LEU A 136 2.59 -9.87 -9.23
C LEU A 136 2.59 -9.85 -7.70
N LEU A 137 2.94 -10.95 -7.02
CA LEU A 137 3.12 -10.97 -5.56
C LEU A 137 4.27 -10.05 -5.12
N PHE A 138 5.39 -10.04 -5.86
CA PHE A 138 6.49 -9.10 -5.62
C PHE A 138 6.06 -7.66 -5.77
N LEU A 139 5.28 -7.35 -6.81
CA LEU A 139 4.73 -6.01 -7.03
C LEU A 139 3.80 -5.59 -5.89
N GLN A 140 2.95 -6.49 -5.38
CA GLN A 140 2.14 -6.21 -4.20
C GLN A 140 3.02 -5.94 -2.97
N ALA A 141 3.97 -6.82 -2.67
CA ALA A 141 4.82 -6.71 -1.48
C ALA A 141 5.65 -5.41 -1.45
N ILE A 142 6.31 -5.07 -2.56
CA ILE A 142 7.21 -3.92 -2.63
C ILE A 142 6.47 -2.66 -3.04
N GLY A 143 5.71 -2.74 -4.14
CA GLY A 143 5.13 -1.56 -4.81
C GLY A 143 3.86 -1.02 -4.14
N LEU A 144 3.03 -1.89 -3.56
CA LEU A 144 1.76 -1.47 -2.95
C LEU A 144 1.86 -1.35 -1.43
N TYR A 145 2.44 -2.35 -0.80
CA TYR A 145 2.45 -2.43 0.66
C TYR A 145 3.76 -1.97 1.30
N GLY A 146 4.88 -1.90 0.56
CA GLY A 146 6.19 -1.57 1.11
C GLY A 146 6.55 -2.45 2.32
N LEU A 147 6.31 -3.76 2.22
CA LEU A 147 6.34 -4.67 3.36
C LEU A 147 7.73 -4.78 3.98
N HIS A 148 7.77 -4.74 5.32
CA HIS A 148 8.90 -5.26 6.08
C HIS A 148 9.03 -6.78 5.86
N HIS A 149 10.25 -7.33 5.96
CA HIS A 149 10.57 -8.69 5.51
C HIS A 149 9.72 -9.82 6.15
N ASN A 150 9.24 -9.60 7.39
CA ASN A 150 8.41 -10.55 8.12
C ASN A 150 6.89 -10.34 7.96
N CYS A 151 6.46 -9.26 7.29
CA CYS A 151 5.05 -8.97 7.08
C CYS A 151 4.50 -9.83 5.92
N ARG A 152 3.23 -10.24 6.06
CA ARG A 152 2.50 -10.99 5.04
C ARG A 152 1.72 -10.05 4.14
N ILE A 153 1.68 -10.37 2.85
CA ILE A 153 0.65 -9.83 1.97
C ILE A 153 -0.72 -10.28 2.51
N PRO A 154 -1.75 -9.41 2.58
CA PRO A 154 -3.09 -9.84 2.94
C PRO A 154 -3.57 -10.97 2.01
N PHE A 155 -4.12 -12.04 2.59
CA PHE A 155 -4.48 -13.24 1.81
C PHE A 155 -5.49 -12.94 0.71
N GLU A 156 -6.51 -12.14 1.00
CA GLU A 156 -7.52 -11.70 0.03
C GLU A 156 -6.94 -10.91 -1.15
N SER A 157 -5.85 -10.17 -0.92
CA SER A 157 -5.14 -9.44 -1.98
C SER A 157 -4.24 -10.37 -2.79
N ALA A 158 -3.57 -11.32 -2.13
CA ALA A 158 -2.69 -12.28 -2.77
C ALA A 158 -3.44 -13.21 -3.75
N LYS A 159 -4.68 -13.63 -3.42
CA LYS A 159 -5.51 -14.45 -4.31
C LYS A 159 -5.83 -13.79 -5.66
N ARG A 160 -5.81 -12.45 -5.74
CA ARG A 160 -6.23 -11.72 -6.95
C ARG A 160 -5.28 -11.88 -8.13
N ILE A 161 -4.03 -12.28 -7.90
CA ILE A 161 -3.04 -12.49 -8.98
C ILE A 161 -3.45 -13.58 -9.97
N PHE A 162 -4.36 -14.48 -9.58
CA PHE A 162 -4.82 -15.61 -10.40
C PHE A 162 -5.90 -15.22 -11.41
N ASN A 163 -6.44 -14.00 -11.33
CA ASN A 163 -7.49 -13.53 -12.23
C ASN A 163 -7.22 -12.08 -12.63
N ASP A 164 -6.95 -11.86 -13.91
CA ASP A 164 -6.54 -10.55 -14.43
C ASP A 164 -7.64 -9.49 -14.24
N ASP A 165 -8.91 -9.82 -14.44
CA ASP A 165 -10.02 -8.88 -14.27
C ASP A 165 -10.17 -8.47 -12.79
N ALA A 166 -10.09 -9.45 -11.88
CA ALA A 166 -10.15 -9.21 -10.44
C ALA A 166 -8.92 -8.44 -9.94
N LEU A 167 -7.76 -8.62 -10.57
CA LEU A 167 -6.57 -7.84 -10.30
C LEU A 167 -6.74 -6.39 -10.77
N MET A 168 -7.21 -6.16 -11.99
CA MET A 168 -7.28 -4.83 -12.59
C MET A 168 -8.40 -3.96 -12.03
N THR A 169 -9.50 -4.56 -11.60
CA THR A 169 -10.67 -3.84 -11.04
C THR A 169 -10.55 -3.54 -9.55
N TYR A 170 -9.67 -4.23 -8.82
CA TYR A 170 -9.54 -4.05 -7.37
C TYR A 170 -9.02 -2.64 -7.01
N PRO A 171 -9.55 -2.00 -5.96
CA PRO A 171 -9.15 -0.65 -5.56
C PRO A 171 -7.81 -0.64 -4.81
N TRP A 172 -6.73 -0.97 -5.50
CA TRP A 172 -5.37 -1.00 -4.95
C TRP A 172 -4.94 0.31 -4.30
N GLY A 173 -5.43 1.44 -4.81
CA GLY A 173 -5.14 2.76 -4.24
C GLY A 173 -5.72 2.90 -2.82
N ARG A 174 -6.96 2.44 -2.62
CA ARG A 174 -7.58 2.41 -1.28
C ARG A 174 -6.85 1.46 -0.34
N THR A 175 -6.57 0.25 -0.80
CA THR A 175 -5.89 -0.77 0.02
C THR A 175 -4.50 -0.31 0.45
N ALA A 176 -3.69 0.25 -0.47
CA ALA A 176 -2.37 0.76 -0.17
C ALA A 176 -2.43 1.95 0.81
N TYR A 177 -3.38 2.88 0.61
CA TYR A 177 -3.57 4.02 1.50
C TYR A 177 -3.99 3.61 2.92
N GLU A 178 -4.96 2.69 3.05
CA GLU A 178 -5.38 2.20 4.37
C GLU A 178 -4.25 1.47 5.08
N PHE A 179 -3.45 0.67 4.35
CA PHE A 179 -2.26 0.04 4.89
C PHE A 179 -1.20 1.05 5.36
N LEU A 180 -0.96 2.11 4.58
CA LEU A 180 -0.05 3.20 4.94
C LEU A 180 -0.53 3.91 6.22
N VAL A 181 -1.81 4.27 6.27
CA VAL A 181 -2.44 4.91 7.44
C VAL A 181 -2.26 4.05 8.69
N ASP A 182 -2.52 2.75 8.61
CA ASP A 182 -2.40 1.85 9.76
C ASP A 182 -0.94 1.59 10.16
N SER A 183 0.00 1.71 9.22
CA SER A 183 1.43 1.61 9.51
C SER A 183 1.96 2.84 10.26
N ILE A 184 1.39 4.03 10.05
CA ILE A 184 1.77 5.28 10.74
C ILE A 184 1.21 5.33 12.17
N LYS A 185 0.06 4.70 12.43
CA LYS A 185 -0.56 4.67 13.76
C LYS A 185 0.18 3.79 14.78
N LYS A 186 1.00 2.85 14.30
CA LYS A 186 1.75 1.90 15.12
C LYS A 186 3.08 2.49 15.57
#